data_AF-A0A8T4VYR8-F1
#
_entry.id   AF-A0A8T4VYR8-F1
#
_cell.length_a   1.000
_cell.length_b   1.000
_cell.length_c   1.000
_cell.angle_alpha   90.00
_cell.angle_beta   90.00
_cell.angle_gamma   90.00
#
_symmetry.space_group_name_H-M   'P 1'
#
loop_
_entity.id
_entity.type
_entity.pdbx_description
1 polymer ?
#
loop_
_entity_poly.entity_id
_entity_poly.type
_entity_poly.pdbx_seq_one_letter_code
_entity_poly.pdbx_strand_id
1 'polypeptide(L)'
;MSVDASPGVPDLDQAQMDELVEAERDDPEQTLAEVEFSTDLGLAMAEDAQRVSKGAISSESFWAKYDESATKEFGEGYRETPNPAVDKGGSCQTIDEPAADQLSCSLDSMDAVAEQIESPLGEEDTRWGMVIDLQKCVGCDSCTVACKAENRTPPGVTYNVVMEHEHGEFPNTTRTNVPRPCMQCETPSCVQVCPVSATYKMENGIVNIDYDRCIGCRYCMIACP
;
A
#
# COMPACT_ATOMS: atom_id res chain seq x y z
N MET A 1 -7.30 29.02 -18.01
CA MET A 1 -6.29 28.74 -19.04
C MET A 1 -6.40 27.27 -19.31
N SER A 2 -6.86 26.86 -20.50
CA SER A 2 -6.84 25.45 -20.88
C SER A 2 -5.39 25.00 -20.80
N VAL A 3 -5.11 24.06 -19.92
CA VAL A 3 -3.86 23.33 -19.96
C VAL A 3 -3.92 22.52 -21.23
N ASP A 4 -3.34 23.03 -22.31
CA ASP A 4 -3.14 22.26 -23.53
C ASP A 4 -2.43 20.98 -23.11
N ALA A 5 -3.05 19.83 -23.38
CA ALA A 5 -2.52 18.52 -23.05
C ALA A 5 -1.07 18.44 -23.55
N SER A 6 -0.13 18.27 -22.63
CA SER A 6 1.27 18.10 -22.98
C SER A 6 1.39 16.84 -23.83
N PRO A 7 2.01 16.89 -25.02
CA PRO A 7 2.14 15.72 -25.87
C PRO A 7 2.76 14.55 -25.10
N GLY A 8 2.04 13.44 -25.00
CA GLY A 8 2.49 12.23 -24.30
C GLY A 8 2.21 12.18 -22.80
N VAL A 9 1.69 13.25 -22.16
CA VAL A 9 1.06 13.10 -20.84
C VAL A 9 -0.35 12.54 -21.10
N PRO A 10 -0.71 11.39 -20.53
CA PRO A 10 -2.12 10.99 -20.51
C PRO A 10 -3.02 12.13 -20.04
N ASP A 11 -3.95 12.55 -20.90
CA ASP A 11 -5.08 13.38 -20.49
C ASP A 11 -6.16 12.47 -19.90
N LEU A 12 -5.76 11.71 -18.88
CA LEU A 12 -6.68 10.91 -18.08
C LEU A 12 -7.20 11.82 -16.98
N ASP A 13 -8.50 12.07 -17.00
CA ASP A 13 -9.15 12.67 -15.84
C ASP A 13 -9.17 11.68 -14.66
N GLN A 14 -9.57 12.18 -13.48
CA GLN A 14 -9.64 11.36 -12.28
C GLN A 14 -10.57 10.15 -12.46
N ALA A 15 -11.67 10.28 -13.21
CA ALA A 15 -12.63 9.19 -13.39
C ALA A 15 -12.05 8.07 -14.26
N GLN A 16 -11.28 8.41 -15.30
CA GLN A 16 -10.58 7.43 -16.12
C GLN A 16 -9.47 6.71 -15.34
N MET A 17 -8.78 7.43 -14.45
CA MET A 17 -7.80 6.81 -13.54
C MET A 17 -8.48 5.86 -12.55
N ASP A 18 -9.59 6.28 -11.95
CA ASP A 18 -10.36 5.45 -11.02
C ASP A 18 -10.92 4.21 -11.74
N GLU A 19 -11.37 4.32 -12.99
CA GLU A 19 -11.80 3.18 -13.82
C GLU A 19 -10.68 2.17 -14.05
N LEU A 20 -9.46 2.62 -14.34
CA LEU A 20 -8.29 1.73 -14.47
C LEU A 20 -7.98 1.00 -13.17
N VAL A 21 -8.09 1.69 -12.04
CA VAL A 21 -7.83 1.08 -10.73
C VAL A 21 -8.91 0.05 -10.41
N GLU A 22 -10.18 0.36 -10.64
CA GLU A 22 -11.31 -0.56 -10.37
C GLU A 22 -11.34 -1.75 -11.33
N ALA A 23 -10.90 -1.60 -12.58
CA ALA A 23 -10.78 -2.72 -13.51
C ALA A 23 -9.76 -3.78 -13.06
N GLU A 24 -8.73 -3.34 -12.34
CA GLU A 24 -7.67 -4.20 -11.79
C GLU A 24 -7.97 -4.66 -10.35
N ARG A 25 -8.96 -4.08 -9.68
CA ARG A 25 -9.22 -4.37 -8.26
C ARG A 25 -10.03 -5.64 -8.13
N ASP A 26 -9.55 -6.55 -7.29
CA ASP A 26 -10.30 -7.76 -6.94
C ASP A 26 -11.59 -7.41 -6.19
N ASP A 27 -12.63 -8.23 -6.37
CA ASP A 27 -13.89 -8.09 -5.65
C ASP A 27 -13.65 -8.23 -4.13
N PRO A 28 -13.99 -7.21 -3.33
CA PRO A 28 -13.70 -7.22 -1.90
C PRO A 28 -14.39 -8.34 -1.12
N GLU A 29 -15.64 -8.64 -1.47
CA GLU A 29 -16.42 -9.67 -0.80
C GLU A 29 -15.85 -11.06 -1.10
N GLN A 30 -15.50 -11.33 -2.36
CA GLN A 30 -14.86 -12.58 -2.75
C GLN A 30 -13.50 -12.75 -2.09
N THR A 31 -12.69 -11.68 -2.06
CA THR A 31 -11.36 -11.70 -1.45
C THR A 31 -11.41 -12.03 0.04
N LEU A 32 -12.38 -11.47 0.76
CA LEU A 32 -12.57 -11.71 2.19
C LEU A 32 -13.31 -13.03 2.47
N ALA A 33 -14.12 -13.53 1.55
CA ALA A 33 -14.79 -14.84 1.70
C ALA A 33 -13.83 -16.03 1.66
N GLU A 34 -12.61 -15.83 1.16
CA GLU A 34 -11.55 -16.86 1.15
C GLU A 34 -10.85 -17.04 2.50
N VAL A 35 -11.08 -16.15 3.47
CA VAL A 35 -10.44 -16.20 4.79
C VAL A 35 -11.44 -16.55 5.89
N GLU A 36 -10.94 -16.97 7.04
CA GLU A 36 -11.77 -17.34 8.19
C GLU A 36 -12.32 -16.13 8.98
N PHE A 37 -11.91 -14.92 8.60
CA PHE A 37 -12.27 -13.67 9.24
C PHE A 37 -13.57 -13.08 8.67
N SER A 38 -14.22 -12.21 9.44
CA SER A 38 -15.49 -11.56 9.11
C SER A 38 -15.37 -10.66 7.89
N THR A 39 -16.17 -10.93 6.87
CA THR A 39 -16.29 -10.07 5.69
C THR A 39 -16.88 -8.70 6.05
N ASP A 40 -17.97 -8.69 6.82
CA ASP A 40 -18.68 -7.46 7.18
C ASP A 40 -17.80 -6.50 7.98
N LEU A 41 -17.01 -7.05 8.93
CA LEU A 41 -16.08 -6.24 9.70
C LEU A 41 -14.95 -5.71 8.80
N GLY A 42 -14.39 -6.55 7.93
CA GLY A 42 -13.34 -6.18 7.00
C GLY A 42 -13.74 -5.02 6.08
N LEU A 43 -14.94 -5.08 5.50
CA LEU A 43 -15.46 -4.01 4.64
C LEU A 43 -15.64 -2.70 5.41
N ALA A 44 -16.28 -2.77 6.59
CA ALA A 44 -16.54 -1.58 7.40
C ALA A 44 -15.24 -0.91 7.89
N MET A 45 -14.29 -1.72 8.35
CA MET A 45 -12.97 -1.23 8.78
C MET A 45 -12.17 -0.66 7.60
N ALA A 46 -12.23 -1.29 6.42
CA ALA A 46 -11.54 -0.79 5.24
C ALA A 46 -12.06 0.59 4.79
N GLU A 47 -13.39 0.77 4.71
CA GLU A 47 -14.01 2.05 4.34
C GLU A 47 -13.62 3.16 5.32
N ASP A 48 -13.72 2.89 6.62
CA ASP A 48 -13.37 3.89 7.63
C ASP A 48 -11.85 4.14 7.69
N ALA A 49 -11.00 3.16 7.40
CA ALA A 49 -9.56 3.35 7.28
C ALA A 49 -9.20 4.27 6.09
N GLN A 50 -9.91 4.16 4.97
CA GLN A 50 -9.78 5.12 3.87
C GLN A 50 -10.24 6.52 4.27
N ARG A 51 -11.29 6.63 5.11
CA ARG A 51 -11.73 7.92 5.66
C ARG A 51 -10.71 8.54 6.61
N VAL A 52 -9.97 7.74 7.38
CA VAL A 52 -8.80 8.20 8.16
C VAL A 52 -7.74 8.77 7.23
N SER A 53 -7.39 8.04 6.17
CA SER A 53 -6.40 8.48 5.17
C SER A 53 -6.78 9.81 4.51
N LYS A 54 -8.08 10.01 4.24
CA LYS A 54 -8.63 11.27 3.70
C LYS A 54 -8.80 12.38 4.76
N GLY A 55 -8.45 12.14 6.02
CA GLY A 55 -8.60 13.09 7.13
C GLY A 55 -10.05 13.35 7.56
N ALA A 56 -11.00 12.52 7.15
CA ALA A 56 -12.43 12.68 7.47
C ALA A 56 -12.79 12.20 8.88
N ILE A 57 -12.01 11.26 9.43
CA ILE A 57 -12.11 10.78 10.82
C ILE A 57 -10.71 10.62 11.42
N SER A 58 -10.56 10.68 12.74
CA SER A 58 -9.27 10.46 13.41
C SER A 58 -9.02 8.97 13.65
N SER A 59 -7.74 8.57 13.70
CA SER A 59 -7.35 7.20 14.08
C SER A 59 -7.90 6.78 15.45
N GLU A 60 -7.99 7.71 16.40
CA GLU A 60 -8.61 7.47 17.71
C GLU A 60 -10.11 7.13 17.58
N SER A 61 -10.84 7.90 16.77
CA SER A 61 -12.27 7.66 16.54
C SER A 61 -12.55 6.35 15.81
N PHE A 62 -11.64 5.95 14.92
CA PHE A 62 -11.66 4.66 14.25
C PHE A 62 -11.57 3.52 15.28
N TRP A 63 -10.55 3.55 16.13
CA TRP A 63 -10.35 2.48 17.10
C TRP A 63 -11.39 2.49 18.21
N ALA A 64 -11.89 3.66 18.64
CA ALA A 64 -13.01 3.74 19.57
C ALA A 64 -14.28 3.03 19.04
N LYS A 65 -14.44 2.93 17.72
CA LYS A 65 -15.56 2.22 17.08
C LYS A 65 -15.31 0.71 16.95
N TYR A 66 -14.09 0.31 16.58
CA TYR A 66 -13.79 -1.07 16.17
C TYR A 66 -13.08 -1.93 17.21
N ASP A 67 -12.67 -1.36 18.36
CA ASP A 67 -11.91 -2.06 19.40
C ASP A 67 -12.56 -3.37 19.85
N GLU A 68 -13.85 -3.29 20.20
CA GLU A 68 -14.60 -4.42 20.76
C GLU A 68 -14.81 -5.51 19.71
N SER A 69 -15.16 -5.12 18.47
CA SER A 69 -15.30 -6.07 17.36
C SER A 69 -13.98 -6.74 17.00
N ALA A 70 -12.90 -5.98 16.91
CA ALA A 70 -11.58 -6.51 16.58
C ALA A 70 -11.06 -7.44 17.69
N THR A 71 -11.25 -7.09 18.96
CA THR A 71 -10.88 -7.96 20.09
C THR A 71 -11.66 -9.27 20.05
N LYS A 72 -12.95 -9.22 19.75
CA LYS A 72 -13.81 -10.40 19.69
C LYS A 72 -13.40 -11.35 18.56
N GLU A 73 -12.95 -10.80 17.44
CA GLU A 73 -12.61 -11.57 16.25
C GLU A 73 -11.18 -12.12 16.28
N PHE A 74 -10.20 -11.26 16.59
CA PHE A 74 -8.78 -11.60 16.50
C PHE A 74 -8.19 -12.12 17.82
N GLY A 75 -8.94 -12.04 18.93
CA GLY A 75 -8.58 -12.66 20.20
C GLY A 75 -7.25 -12.15 20.78
N GLU A 76 -6.41 -13.08 21.26
CA GLU A 76 -5.11 -12.77 21.88
C GLU A 76 -4.14 -12.08 20.91
N GLY A 77 -4.20 -12.37 19.60
CA GLY A 77 -3.36 -11.71 18.60
C GLY A 77 -3.66 -10.21 18.41
N TYR A 78 -4.79 -9.72 18.90
CA TYR A 78 -5.14 -8.30 18.85
C TYR A 78 -4.35 -7.48 19.87
N ARG A 79 -3.58 -6.50 19.39
CA ARG A 79 -2.79 -5.56 20.21
C ARG A 79 -1.76 -6.17 21.18
N GLU A 80 -1.39 -7.44 21.06
CA GLU A 80 -0.27 -8.02 21.82
C GLU A 80 1.06 -7.26 21.59
N THR A 81 1.14 -6.52 20.51
CA THR A 81 2.25 -5.63 20.22
C THR A 81 1.69 -4.29 19.70
N PRO A 82 2.00 -3.15 20.33
CA PRO A 82 1.51 -1.83 19.93
C PRO A 82 1.66 -1.60 18.42
N ASN A 83 0.69 -0.93 17.78
CA ASN A 83 0.88 -0.45 16.42
C ASN A 83 1.60 0.90 16.56
N PRO A 84 2.94 0.96 16.52
CA PRO A 84 3.64 2.17 16.92
C PRO A 84 3.34 3.32 15.95
N ALA A 85 2.86 3.00 14.74
CA ALA A 85 2.46 3.97 13.74
C ALA A 85 1.17 4.66 14.18
N VAL A 86 0.17 3.91 14.61
CA VAL A 86 -1.10 4.48 15.08
C VAL A 86 -0.97 5.07 16.49
N ASP A 87 -0.21 4.41 17.37
CA ASP A 87 -0.15 4.71 18.81
C ASP A 87 0.69 5.94 19.15
N LYS A 88 1.55 6.42 18.23
CA LYS A 88 2.35 7.64 18.43
C LYS A 88 1.56 8.96 18.33
N GLY A 89 0.25 8.92 18.09
CA GLY A 89 -0.63 10.11 18.19
C GLY A 89 -0.30 11.23 17.19
N GLY A 90 0.46 10.93 16.12
CA GLY A 90 0.81 11.85 15.04
C GLY A 90 -0.05 11.62 13.79
N SER A 91 -0.21 12.64 12.95
CA SER A 91 -0.99 12.54 11.70
C SER A 91 -0.37 11.61 10.64
N CYS A 92 0.89 11.21 10.81
CA CYS A 92 1.71 10.54 9.78
C CYS A 92 1.87 9.03 9.94
N GLN A 93 1.27 8.42 10.97
CA GLN A 93 1.31 6.98 11.22
C GLN A 93 2.73 6.37 11.12
N THR A 94 3.74 6.94 11.77
CA THR A 94 5.16 6.57 11.57
C THR A 94 5.78 6.00 12.85
N ILE A 95 6.59 4.94 12.72
CA ILE A 95 7.37 4.30 13.80
C ILE A 95 8.84 4.75 13.76
N ASP A 96 9.52 4.67 14.90
CA ASP A 96 10.96 4.95 15.02
C ASP A 96 11.83 3.77 14.60
N GLU A 97 13.07 4.07 14.19
CA GLU A 97 14.06 3.09 13.75
C GLU A 97 14.24 1.90 14.73
N PRO A 98 14.37 2.10 16.06
CA PRO A 98 14.48 0.98 17.00
C PRO A 98 13.24 0.08 17.07
N ALA A 99 12.05 0.63 16.77
CA ALA A 99 10.82 -0.16 16.70
C ALA A 99 10.74 -0.95 15.39
N ALA A 100 11.28 -0.41 14.30
CA ALA A 100 11.39 -1.13 13.02
C ALA A 100 12.33 -2.33 13.11
N ASP A 101 13.49 -2.18 13.78
CA ASP A 101 14.47 -3.26 13.96
C ASP A 101 13.95 -4.43 14.78
N GLN A 102 13.06 -4.18 15.74
CA GLN A 102 12.45 -5.25 16.53
C GLN A 102 11.41 -6.05 15.74
N LEU A 103 10.79 -5.43 14.73
CA LEU A 103 9.79 -6.05 13.85
C LEU A 103 10.43 -6.76 12.65
N SER A 104 11.71 -6.50 12.34
CA SER A 104 12.42 -7.12 11.21
C SER A 104 13.09 -8.47 11.54
N CYS A 105 13.07 -8.90 12.79
CA CYS A 105 13.87 -10.04 13.25
C CYS A 105 13.10 -11.37 13.31
N SER A 106 12.75 -11.94 12.15
CA SER A 106 12.68 -13.41 12.01
C SER A 106 12.66 -13.95 10.57
N LEU A 107 13.49 -13.49 9.64
CA LEU A 107 14.03 -14.34 8.54
C LEU A 107 15.10 -13.55 7.77
N ASP A 108 16.28 -14.15 7.57
CA ASP A 108 17.42 -13.62 6.80
C ASP A 108 17.01 -13.07 5.41
N SER A 109 16.67 -11.78 5.27
CA SER A 109 16.46 -11.14 3.96
C SER A 109 16.21 -9.64 4.07
N MET A 110 17.27 -8.84 4.27
CA MET A 110 17.44 -7.49 3.69
C MET A 110 18.79 -6.85 4.10
N ASP A 111 19.32 -7.23 5.27
CA ASP A 111 20.62 -6.73 5.75
C ASP A 111 21.78 -7.11 4.82
N ALA A 112 21.76 -8.33 4.25
CA ALA A 112 22.80 -8.77 3.32
C ALA A 112 22.81 -7.98 1.99
N VAL A 113 21.72 -7.29 1.64
CA VAL A 113 21.64 -6.40 0.47
C VAL A 113 22.07 -4.99 0.86
N ALA A 114 21.68 -4.53 2.05
CA ALA A 114 22.09 -3.23 2.59
C ALA A 114 23.61 -3.13 2.81
N GLU A 115 24.26 -4.22 3.25
CA GLU A 115 25.71 -4.25 3.53
C GLU A 115 26.57 -4.09 2.25
N GLN A 116 26.01 -4.32 1.06
CA GLN A 116 26.73 -4.17 -0.22
C GLN A 116 26.60 -2.79 -0.86
N ILE A 117 25.80 -1.91 -0.28
CA ILE A 117 25.68 -0.52 -0.72
C ILE A 117 26.31 0.34 0.37
N GLU A 118 27.61 0.67 0.22
CA GLU A 118 28.19 1.83 0.91
C GLU A 118 27.52 3.09 0.32
N SER A 119 26.30 3.36 0.77
CA SER A 119 25.55 4.55 0.39
C SER A 119 26.07 5.72 1.22
N PRO A 120 26.53 6.82 0.60
CA PRO A 120 26.79 8.06 1.32
C PRO A 120 25.51 8.75 1.83
N LEU A 121 24.35 8.09 1.73
CA LEU A 121 23.04 8.60 2.12
C LEU A 121 22.59 7.97 3.46
N GLY A 122 23.36 8.24 4.50
CA GLY A 122 23.07 7.81 5.87
C GLY A 122 22.98 9.02 6.80
N GLU A 123 21.92 9.80 6.68
CA GLU A 123 21.45 10.68 7.76
C GLU A 123 20.02 10.25 8.12
N GLU A 124 19.75 10.16 9.42
CA GLU A 124 18.51 9.67 10.07
C GLU A 124 17.22 10.44 9.66
N ASP A 125 17.34 11.46 8.81
CA ASP A 125 16.23 12.28 8.28
C ASP A 125 15.90 12.03 6.78
N THR A 126 16.46 10.99 6.17
CA THR A 126 16.29 10.73 4.73
C THR A 126 14.91 10.14 4.41
N ARG A 127 14.09 10.85 3.63
CA ARG A 127 12.80 10.35 3.10
C ARG A 127 12.92 9.87 1.66
N TRP A 128 12.33 8.71 1.36
CA TRP A 128 12.29 8.15 0.01
C TRP A 128 11.07 8.61 -0.77
N GLY A 129 11.25 8.84 -2.06
CA GLY A 129 10.16 9.16 -2.99
C GLY A 129 10.47 8.62 -4.38
N MET A 130 9.43 8.21 -5.11
CA MET A 130 9.53 7.71 -6.48
C MET A 130 8.74 8.62 -7.42
N VAL A 131 9.37 9.04 -8.52
CA VAL A 131 8.72 9.80 -9.59
C VAL A 131 8.79 8.97 -10.87
N ILE A 132 7.62 8.65 -11.43
CA ILE A 132 7.50 7.87 -12.68
C ILE A 132 7.07 8.82 -13.79
N ASP A 133 7.91 8.96 -14.81
CA ASP A 133 7.61 9.74 -16.01
C ASP A 133 6.75 8.90 -16.97
N LEU A 134 5.44 9.12 -16.93
CA LEU A 134 4.46 8.41 -17.76
C LEU A 134 4.65 8.68 -19.26
N GLN A 135 5.26 9.81 -19.65
CA GLN A 135 5.50 10.13 -21.07
C GLN A 135 6.55 9.21 -21.70
N LYS A 136 7.41 8.61 -20.85
CA LYS A 136 8.45 7.66 -21.28
C LYS A 136 8.02 6.21 -21.13
N CYS A 137 6.86 5.95 -20.52
CA CYS A 137 6.41 4.59 -20.29
C CYS A 137 5.83 3.99 -21.58
N VAL A 138 6.54 3.02 -22.15
CA VAL A 138 6.13 2.32 -23.37
C VAL A 138 5.33 1.03 -23.11
N GLY A 139 5.04 0.69 -21.85
CA GLY A 139 4.29 -0.53 -21.51
C GLY A 139 5.06 -1.82 -21.78
N CYS A 140 6.36 -1.88 -21.43
CA CYS A 140 7.20 -3.04 -21.70
C CYS A 140 7.25 -4.09 -20.57
N ASP A 141 6.57 -3.84 -19.45
CA ASP A 141 6.53 -4.70 -18.24
C ASP A 141 7.89 -5.08 -17.62
N SER A 142 8.98 -4.43 -18.04
CA SER A 142 10.31 -4.67 -17.45
C SER A 142 10.35 -4.37 -15.96
N CYS A 143 9.60 -3.37 -15.49
CA CYS A 143 9.49 -3.05 -14.07
C CYS A 143 8.76 -4.15 -13.27
N THR A 144 7.73 -4.75 -13.85
CA THR A 144 7.00 -5.89 -13.29
C THR A 144 7.92 -7.10 -13.18
N VAL A 145 8.61 -7.47 -14.26
CA VAL A 145 9.53 -8.62 -14.28
C VAL A 145 10.70 -8.43 -13.32
N ALA A 146 11.30 -7.23 -13.29
CA ALA A 146 12.38 -6.92 -12.35
C ALA A 146 11.93 -7.06 -10.89
N CYS A 147 10.73 -6.56 -10.57
CA CYS A 147 10.17 -6.68 -9.23
C CYS A 147 9.95 -8.15 -8.83
N LYS A 148 9.44 -9.00 -9.75
CA LYS A 148 9.30 -10.43 -9.50
C LYS A 148 10.63 -11.15 -9.32
N ALA A 149 11.64 -10.77 -10.10
CA ALA A 149 12.98 -11.37 -9.99
C ALA A 149 13.63 -11.05 -8.64
N GLU A 150 13.49 -9.81 -8.17
CA GLU A 150 14.06 -9.36 -6.90
C GLU A 150 13.31 -9.95 -5.70
N ASN A 151 11.98 -9.80 -5.68
CA ASN A 151 11.14 -10.18 -4.53
C ASN A 151 10.68 -11.63 -4.56
N ARG A 152 10.97 -12.37 -5.65
CA ARG A 152 10.62 -13.78 -5.84
C ARG A 152 9.13 -14.05 -5.62
N THR A 153 8.26 -13.17 -6.10
CA THR A 153 6.81 -13.30 -5.87
C THR A 153 6.28 -14.58 -6.53
N PRO A 154 5.33 -15.28 -5.88
CA PRO A 154 4.74 -16.50 -6.44
C PRO A 154 3.88 -16.19 -7.68
N PRO A 155 3.56 -17.22 -8.50
CA PRO A 155 2.60 -17.06 -9.60
C PRO A 155 1.29 -16.45 -9.12
N GLY A 156 0.74 -15.51 -9.90
CA GLY A 156 -0.47 -14.76 -9.54
C GLY A 156 -0.23 -13.52 -8.68
N VAL A 157 0.94 -13.37 -8.05
CA VAL A 157 1.26 -12.20 -7.21
C VAL A 157 2.23 -11.26 -7.94
N THR A 158 1.85 -9.98 -8.00
CA THR A 158 2.63 -8.93 -8.65
C THR A 158 2.56 -7.65 -7.84
N TYR A 159 3.71 -7.11 -7.39
CA TYR A 159 3.75 -5.87 -6.60
C TYR A 159 3.76 -4.59 -7.43
N ASN A 160 4.10 -4.69 -8.72
CA ASN A 160 4.12 -3.56 -9.65
C ASN A 160 3.45 -3.98 -10.95
N VAL A 161 2.26 -3.44 -11.19
CA VAL A 161 1.45 -3.69 -12.40
C VAL A 161 1.53 -2.48 -13.32
N VAL A 162 1.45 -2.70 -14.63
CA VAL A 162 1.34 -1.61 -15.62
C VAL A 162 -0.08 -1.61 -16.15
N MET A 163 -0.85 -0.59 -15.77
CA MET A 163 -2.23 -0.42 -16.24
C MET A 163 -2.21 0.24 -17.61
N GLU A 164 -3.06 -0.24 -18.51
CA GLU A 164 -3.04 0.19 -19.91
C GLU A 164 -4.41 0.73 -20.31
N HIS A 165 -4.43 1.91 -20.93
CA HIS A 165 -5.65 2.56 -21.39
C HIS A 165 -5.51 3.00 -22.84
N GLU A 166 -6.38 2.48 -23.70
CA GLU A 166 -6.49 2.94 -25.09
C GLU A 166 -7.61 3.97 -25.21
N HIS A 167 -7.30 5.11 -25.83
CA HIS A 167 -8.25 6.20 -26.01
C HIS A 167 -8.15 6.79 -27.42
N GLY A 168 -9.23 7.45 -27.85
CA GLY A 168 -9.41 7.93 -29.22
C GLY A 168 -10.16 6.95 -30.12
N GLU A 169 -10.42 7.37 -31.36
CA GLU A 169 -11.12 6.57 -32.36
C GLU A 169 -10.22 6.29 -33.56
N PHE A 170 -10.35 5.10 -34.15
CA PHE A 170 -9.58 4.72 -35.33
C PHE A 170 -9.78 5.75 -36.46
N PRO A 171 -8.70 6.25 -37.11
CA PRO A 171 -7.30 5.80 -37.04
C PRO A 171 -6.41 6.53 -36.01
N ASN A 172 -6.96 7.48 -35.25
CA ASN A 172 -6.24 8.30 -34.28
C ASN A 172 -6.40 7.74 -32.87
N THR A 173 -5.91 6.51 -32.65
CA THR A 173 -5.90 5.86 -31.35
C THR A 173 -4.56 6.08 -30.65
N THR A 174 -4.59 6.36 -29.36
CA THR A 174 -3.42 6.50 -28.50
C THR A 174 -3.54 5.59 -27.29
N ARG A 175 -2.40 5.20 -26.72
CA ARG A 175 -2.33 4.36 -25.54
C ARG A 175 -1.55 5.05 -24.45
N THR A 176 -2.05 4.93 -23.24
CA THR A 176 -1.41 5.36 -22.02
C THR A 176 -1.07 4.15 -21.18
N ASN A 177 0.13 4.16 -20.61
CA ASN A 177 0.58 3.13 -19.67
C ASN A 177 0.87 3.79 -18.31
N VAL A 178 0.31 3.24 -17.24
CA VAL A 178 0.48 3.73 -15.87
C VAL A 178 1.03 2.61 -14.99
N PRO A 179 2.35 2.60 -14.73
CA PRO A 179 2.93 1.73 -13.72
C PRO A 179 2.41 2.10 -12.33
N ARG A 180 1.91 1.10 -11.59
CA ARG A 180 1.32 1.26 -10.27
C ARG A 180 2.02 0.35 -9.25
N PRO A 181 3.17 0.77 -8.70
CA PRO A 181 3.73 0.15 -7.50
C PRO A 181 2.92 0.58 -6.25
N CYS A 182 3.28 0.04 -5.08
CA CYS A 182 2.82 0.61 -3.80
C CYS A 182 3.19 2.09 -3.72
N MET A 183 2.22 2.94 -3.39
CA MET A 183 2.39 4.40 -3.36
C MET A 183 3.13 4.91 -2.12
N GLN A 184 3.39 4.05 -1.13
CA GLN A 184 4.09 4.41 0.11
C GLN A 184 3.44 5.65 0.77
N CYS A 185 2.11 5.58 0.92
CA CYS A 185 1.28 6.72 1.28
C CYS A 185 1.73 7.38 2.60
N GLU A 186 1.56 8.70 2.71
CA GLU A 186 1.88 9.41 3.94
C GLU A 186 0.94 9.01 5.10
N THR A 187 -0.34 8.81 4.80
CA THR A 187 -1.34 8.29 5.76
C THR A 187 -1.94 6.99 5.20
N PRO A 188 -1.23 5.85 5.35
CA PRO A 188 -1.62 4.58 4.76
C PRO A 188 -2.83 3.93 5.44
N SER A 189 -3.95 3.80 4.72
CA SER A 189 -5.15 3.08 5.19
C SER A 189 -4.85 1.61 5.52
N CYS A 190 -3.92 0.98 4.82
CA CYS A 190 -3.48 -0.40 5.08
C CYS A 190 -2.80 -0.58 6.45
N VAL A 191 -2.08 0.44 6.95
CA VAL A 191 -1.52 0.44 8.31
C VAL A 191 -2.64 0.64 9.34
N GLN A 192 -3.57 1.57 9.06
CA GLN A 192 -4.68 1.88 9.95
C GLN A 192 -5.59 0.66 10.20
N VAL A 193 -5.83 -0.16 9.19
CA VAL A 193 -6.78 -1.27 9.25
C VAL A 193 -6.17 -2.53 9.86
N CYS A 194 -4.85 -2.64 9.96
CA CYS A 194 -4.18 -3.87 10.35
C CYS A 194 -4.40 -4.16 11.86
N PRO A 195 -5.16 -5.22 12.23
CA PRO A 195 -5.52 -5.47 13.62
C PRO A 195 -4.35 -5.98 14.47
N VAL A 196 -3.40 -6.66 13.82
CA VAL A 196 -2.21 -7.23 14.45
C VAL A 196 -0.98 -6.35 14.23
N SER A 197 -1.09 -5.15 13.65
CA SER A 197 0.05 -4.24 13.38
C SER A 197 1.20 -4.86 12.56
N ALA A 198 0.91 -5.83 11.69
CA ALA A 198 1.89 -6.40 10.77
C ALA A 198 2.31 -5.41 9.67
N THR A 199 1.42 -4.48 9.29
CA THR A 199 1.77 -3.38 8.37
C THR A 199 2.09 -2.13 9.18
N TYR A 200 3.25 -1.52 8.92
CA TYR A 200 3.75 -0.35 9.63
C TYR A 200 4.52 0.58 8.68
N LYS A 201 4.70 1.85 9.05
CA LYS A 201 5.47 2.82 8.27
C LYS A 201 6.69 3.29 9.06
N MET A 202 7.85 3.24 8.43
CA MET A 202 9.13 3.63 9.01
C MET A 202 9.37 5.15 8.89
N GLU A 203 10.32 5.68 9.67
CA GLU A 203 10.72 7.10 9.68
C GLU A 203 11.16 7.62 8.30
N ASN A 204 11.79 6.76 7.50
CA ASN A 204 12.21 7.07 6.14
C ASN A 204 11.06 7.14 5.10
N GLY A 205 9.81 6.94 5.53
CA GLY A 205 8.60 7.03 4.70
C GLY A 205 8.14 5.71 4.07
N ILE A 206 8.89 4.62 4.22
CA ILE A 206 8.55 3.32 3.65
C ILE A 206 7.52 2.61 4.54
N VAL A 207 6.40 2.21 3.94
CA VAL A 207 5.41 1.27 4.47
C VAL A 207 5.90 -0.15 4.19
N ASN A 208 6.09 -0.92 5.26
CA ASN A 208 6.56 -2.30 5.23
C ASN A 208 5.55 -3.26 5.85
N ILE A 209 5.70 -4.55 5.56
CA ILE A 209 4.88 -5.63 6.09
C ILE A 209 5.79 -6.66 6.75
N ASP A 210 5.54 -6.90 8.04
CA ASP A 210 6.07 -8.05 8.77
C ASP A 210 5.26 -9.29 8.38
N TYR A 211 5.89 -10.18 7.61
CA TYR A 211 5.27 -11.39 7.10
C TYR A 211 5.07 -12.46 8.18
N ASP A 212 5.91 -12.49 9.22
CA ASP A 212 5.83 -13.49 10.29
C ASP A 212 4.69 -13.16 11.27
N ARG A 213 4.39 -11.87 11.39
CA ARG A 213 3.27 -11.36 12.18
C ARG A 213 1.94 -11.31 11.42
N CYS A 214 1.98 -11.35 10.09
CA CYS A 214 0.78 -11.27 9.27
C CYS A 214 -0.09 -12.53 9.43
N ILE A 215 -1.30 -12.36 9.97
CA ILE A 215 -2.28 -13.44 10.13
C ILE A 215 -3.12 -13.72 8.87
N GLY A 216 -2.87 -13.01 7.77
CA GLY A 216 -3.58 -13.24 6.51
C GLY A 216 -5.06 -12.82 6.50
N CYS A 217 -5.46 -11.83 7.32
CA CYS A 217 -6.86 -11.35 7.36
C CYS A 217 -7.34 -10.60 6.11
N ARG A 218 -6.42 -10.16 5.25
CA ARG A 218 -6.68 -9.45 3.97
C ARG A 218 -7.42 -8.12 4.05
N TYR A 219 -7.70 -7.59 5.25
CA TYR A 219 -8.37 -6.29 5.40
C TYR A 219 -7.57 -5.13 4.77
N CYS A 220 -6.24 -5.21 4.80
CA CYS A 220 -5.34 -4.24 4.17
C CYS A 220 -5.46 -4.20 2.64
N MET A 221 -5.81 -5.32 1.99
CA MET A 221 -6.02 -5.37 0.54
C MET A 221 -7.26 -4.56 0.14
N ILE A 222 -8.31 -4.59 0.98
CA ILE A 222 -9.55 -3.86 0.72
C ILE A 222 -9.42 -2.38 1.11
N ALA A 223 -8.67 -2.10 2.18
CA ALA A 223 -8.45 -0.73 2.63
C ALA A 223 -7.55 0.08 1.68
N CYS A 224 -6.68 -0.56 0.89
CA CYS A 224 -5.84 0.13 -0.08
C CYS A 224 -6.72 0.72 -1.21
N PRO A 225 -6.72 2.05 -1.39
CA PRO A 225 -7.40 2.69 -2.52
C PRO A 225 -6.66 2.43 -3.84
#